data_AF-A0A0F9B940-F1
#
_entry.id   AF-A0A0F9B940-F1
#
_cell.length_a   1.000
_cell.length_b   1.000
_cell.length_c   1.000
_cell.angle_alpha   90.00
_cell.angle_beta   90.00
_cell.angle_gamma   90.00
#
_symmetry.space_group_name_H-M   'P 1'
#
loop_
_entity.id
_entity.type
_entity.pdbx_description
1 polymer ?
#
loop_
_entity_poly.entity_id
_entity_poly.type
_entity_poly.pdbx_seq_one_letter_code
_entity_poly.pdbx_strand_id
1 'polypeptide(L)'
;MNLQKTILAAVAVCVILAGCESSRDEEQSSSDSIATVVTEDIQRGIEKHIEEQSLLGEGYFRLAHDDSELKLKLVRVHTEYLANLGPRRHFACVDLASRDGDVYDVDFFLAGDAGAMAVTETTVHKVNGQRLYAWEQKRDKTWQRVPVKNAPDRVLGAIKGSDEFEFIYRATLPKMKDTGHMWIPMPTTSEFQTVEVKSVKAPGKREILQDLKYGNSILFLTLGPEDGGKKIELRFQVHRLEKGVYASEAPEPEPEQYLTPERLVAANGKFQSIAEEVVAGKKGDLVRARALYDHVIDRMRYMKFGSGWGKGDAVYACDARTGNCTDFHSYFIALSRS
;
A
#
# COMPACT_ATOMS: atom_id res chain seq x y z
N MET A 1 -66.28 17.08 50.66
CA MET A 1 -67.10 17.27 49.46
C MET A 1 -66.48 16.47 48.33
N ASN A 2 -67.23 15.49 47.84
CA ASN A 2 -66.88 14.59 46.75
C ASN A 2 -66.46 15.35 45.49
N LEU A 3 -65.50 14.81 44.73
CA LEU A 3 -65.58 14.90 43.27
C LEU A 3 -65.04 13.61 42.64
N GLN A 4 -65.85 13.08 41.75
CA GLN A 4 -65.73 11.80 41.07
C GLN A 4 -64.63 11.79 40.02
N LYS A 5 -64.14 10.56 39.77
CA LYS A 5 -63.25 10.15 38.69
C LYS A 5 -63.93 10.33 37.33
N THR A 6 -63.17 10.82 36.35
CA THR A 6 -63.49 10.67 34.91
C THR A 6 -62.25 10.16 34.20
N ILE A 7 -62.34 8.95 33.65
CA ILE A 7 -61.32 8.31 32.80
C ILE A 7 -61.67 8.66 31.36
N LEU A 8 -60.77 9.32 30.63
CA LEU A 8 -60.86 9.44 29.17
C LEU A 8 -59.95 8.40 28.52
N ALA A 9 -60.56 7.54 27.71
CA ALA A 9 -59.88 6.61 26.81
C ALA A 9 -59.42 7.36 25.55
N ALA A 10 -58.14 7.20 25.19
CA ALA A 10 -57.61 7.64 23.90
C ALA A 10 -57.36 6.41 23.02
N VAL A 11 -58.07 6.36 21.88
CA VAL A 11 -57.94 5.34 20.83
C VAL A 11 -56.71 5.66 20.00
N ALA A 12 -55.73 4.75 19.96
CA ALA A 12 -54.59 4.81 19.04
C ALA A 12 -54.93 4.06 17.74
N VAL A 13 -55.04 4.79 16.64
CA VAL A 13 -55.23 4.26 15.28
C VAL A 13 -53.86 3.77 14.76
N CYS A 14 -53.72 2.46 14.52
CA CYS A 14 -52.59 1.89 13.79
C CYS A 14 -52.81 2.07 12.29
N VAL A 15 -51.95 2.86 11.64
CA VAL A 15 -51.80 2.86 10.18
C VAL A 15 -50.64 1.94 9.84
N ILE A 16 -50.94 0.78 9.25
CA ILE A 16 -49.93 -0.10 8.65
C ILE A 16 -49.63 0.44 7.26
N LEU A 17 -48.48 1.10 7.09
CA LEU A 17 -47.89 1.31 5.77
C LEU A 17 -46.98 0.12 5.48
N ALA A 18 -47.46 -0.80 4.65
CA ALA A 18 -46.60 -1.79 4.00
C ALA A 18 -45.77 -1.07 2.92
N GLY A 19 -44.53 -0.72 3.26
CA GLY A 19 -43.54 -0.21 2.32
C GLY A 19 -42.75 -1.36 1.71
N CYS A 20 -42.75 -1.47 0.37
CA CYS A 20 -41.81 -2.30 -0.37
C CYS A 20 -40.40 -1.73 -0.23
N GLU A 21 -39.57 -2.28 0.65
CA GLU A 21 -38.12 -2.15 0.63
C GLU A 21 -37.53 -3.42 0.02
N SER A 22 -37.38 -3.47 -1.30
CA SER A 22 -36.63 -4.56 -1.95
C SER A 22 -35.80 -4.15 -3.16
N SER A 23 -35.74 -2.85 -3.53
CA SER A 23 -35.04 -2.42 -4.76
C SER A 23 -33.64 -1.84 -4.56
N ARG A 24 -33.25 -1.44 -3.34
CA ARG A 24 -31.95 -0.80 -3.10
C ARG A 24 -30.80 -1.80 -2.89
N ASP A 25 -31.07 -2.92 -2.24
CA ASP A 25 -30.03 -3.94 -1.98
C ASP A 25 -29.69 -4.77 -3.23
N GLU A 26 -30.65 -4.96 -4.16
CA GLU A 26 -30.41 -5.69 -5.42
C GLU A 26 -29.61 -4.88 -6.46
N GLU A 27 -29.84 -3.57 -6.58
CA GLU A 27 -29.08 -2.69 -7.49
C GLU A 27 -27.63 -2.49 -7.04
N GLN A 28 -27.38 -2.43 -5.72
CA GLN A 28 -26.03 -2.27 -5.19
C GLN A 28 -25.24 -3.59 -5.29
N SER A 29 -25.86 -4.73 -5.00
CA SER A 29 -25.26 -6.07 -5.16
C SER A 29 -24.97 -6.43 -6.63
N SER A 30 -25.87 -6.06 -7.56
CA SER A 30 -25.66 -6.29 -8.99
C SER A 30 -24.57 -5.38 -9.58
N SER A 31 -24.48 -4.11 -9.17
CA SER A 31 -23.42 -3.22 -9.65
C SER A 31 -22.02 -3.61 -9.12
N ASP A 32 -21.91 -4.02 -7.85
CA ASP A 32 -20.67 -4.52 -7.25
C ASP A 32 -20.21 -5.83 -7.89
N SER A 33 -21.13 -6.75 -8.18
CA SER A 33 -20.80 -8.02 -8.85
C SER A 33 -20.36 -7.81 -10.30
N ILE A 34 -21.01 -6.91 -11.05
CA ILE A 34 -20.59 -6.56 -12.42
C ILE A 34 -19.21 -5.88 -12.41
N ALA A 35 -18.96 -4.93 -11.50
CA ALA A 35 -17.67 -4.26 -11.39
C ALA A 35 -16.54 -5.24 -11.02
N THR A 36 -16.81 -6.19 -10.13
CA THR A 36 -15.86 -7.24 -9.75
C THR A 36 -15.52 -8.15 -10.92
N VAL A 37 -16.54 -8.63 -11.66
CA VAL A 37 -16.35 -9.48 -12.85
C VAL A 37 -15.53 -8.77 -13.93
N VAL A 38 -15.83 -7.50 -14.20
CA VAL A 38 -15.06 -6.68 -15.17
C VAL A 38 -13.60 -6.53 -14.73
N THR A 39 -13.35 -6.33 -13.44
CA THR A 39 -12.00 -6.19 -12.89
C THR A 39 -11.18 -7.48 -13.08
N GLU A 40 -11.77 -8.65 -12.82
CA GLU A 40 -11.10 -9.92 -13.04
C GLU A 40 -10.84 -10.21 -14.52
N ASP A 41 -11.78 -9.85 -15.40
CA ASP A 41 -11.59 -10.00 -16.85
C ASP A 41 -10.47 -9.11 -17.38
N ILE A 42 -10.35 -7.87 -16.88
CA ILE A 42 -9.26 -6.96 -17.24
C ILE A 42 -7.93 -7.56 -16.78
N GLN A 43 -7.85 -8.06 -15.53
CA GLN A 43 -6.64 -8.70 -15.02
C GLN A 43 -6.22 -9.90 -15.88
N ARG A 44 -7.14 -10.84 -16.13
CA ARG A 44 -6.85 -12.02 -16.98
C ARG A 44 -6.42 -11.61 -18.38
N GLY A 45 -7.09 -10.61 -18.96
CA GLY A 45 -6.78 -10.09 -20.29
C GLY A 45 -5.36 -9.54 -20.38
N ILE A 46 -4.93 -8.73 -19.40
CA ILE A 46 -3.59 -8.15 -19.43
C ILE A 46 -2.50 -9.18 -19.11
N GLU A 47 -2.74 -10.10 -18.16
CA GLU A 47 -1.81 -11.20 -17.86
C GLU A 47 -1.57 -12.06 -19.09
N LYS A 48 -2.66 -12.47 -19.78
CA LYS A 48 -2.61 -13.24 -21.02
C LYS A 48 -1.87 -12.48 -22.12
N HIS A 49 -2.16 -11.20 -22.33
CA HIS A 49 -1.46 -10.39 -23.33
C HIS A 49 0.05 -10.36 -23.08
N ILE A 50 0.47 -10.09 -21.83
CA ILE A 50 1.88 -10.04 -21.46
C ILE A 50 2.54 -11.40 -21.64
N GLU A 51 1.86 -12.50 -21.30
CA GLU A 51 2.35 -13.86 -21.51
C GLU A 51 2.55 -14.17 -23.00
N GLU A 52 1.55 -13.90 -23.85
CA GLU A 52 1.62 -14.12 -25.29
C GLU A 52 2.75 -13.30 -25.94
N GLN A 53 2.86 -12.02 -25.60
CA GLN A 53 3.95 -11.17 -26.09
C GLN A 53 5.31 -11.63 -25.56
N SER A 54 5.37 -12.15 -24.33
CA SER A 54 6.60 -12.70 -23.77
C SER A 54 7.05 -13.95 -24.51
N LEU A 55 6.13 -14.84 -24.90
CA LEU A 55 6.43 -16.02 -25.69
C LEU A 55 7.03 -15.64 -27.06
N LEU A 56 6.49 -14.61 -27.70
CA LEU A 56 7.03 -14.06 -28.95
C LEU A 56 8.39 -13.37 -28.75
N GLY A 57 8.63 -12.81 -27.56
CA GLY A 57 9.81 -12.03 -27.22
C GLY A 57 10.99 -12.80 -26.62
N GLU A 58 11.06 -14.12 -26.78
CA GLU A 58 12.06 -15.03 -26.16
C GLU A 58 11.96 -15.09 -24.62
N GLY A 59 10.74 -15.10 -24.09
CA GLY A 59 10.45 -15.16 -22.66
C GLY A 59 10.47 -13.81 -21.94
N TYR A 60 10.43 -12.70 -22.69
CA TYR A 60 10.38 -11.32 -22.18
C TYR A 60 9.34 -10.50 -22.92
N PHE A 61 8.58 -9.71 -22.18
CA PHE A 61 7.76 -8.64 -22.73
C PHE A 61 8.69 -7.52 -23.24
N ARG A 62 8.65 -7.23 -24.53
CA ARG A 62 9.51 -6.22 -25.17
C ARG A 62 8.75 -4.90 -25.28
N LEU A 63 9.35 -3.82 -24.79
CA LEU A 63 8.73 -2.48 -24.78
C LEU A 63 9.75 -1.41 -25.18
N ALA A 64 9.43 -0.63 -26.20
CA ALA A 64 10.26 0.53 -26.56
C ALA A 64 10.08 1.67 -25.54
N HIS A 65 11.20 2.22 -25.05
CA HIS A 65 11.23 3.33 -24.10
C HIS A 65 12.58 4.09 -24.19
N ASP A 66 12.52 5.42 -24.28
CA ASP A 66 13.68 6.34 -24.31
C ASP A 66 14.83 5.83 -25.21
N ASP A 67 14.51 5.62 -26.50
CA ASP A 67 15.40 5.14 -27.56
C ASP A 67 15.97 3.72 -27.37
N SER A 68 15.48 2.97 -26.39
CA SER A 68 15.91 1.59 -26.09
C SER A 68 14.74 0.61 -26.10
N GLU A 69 15.03 -0.69 -26.24
CA GLU A 69 14.05 -1.77 -26.06
C GLU A 69 14.26 -2.43 -24.69
N LEU A 70 13.27 -2.31 -23.83
CA LEU A 70 13.23 -2.97 -22.53
C LEU A 70 12.84 -4.44 -22.68
N LYS A 71 13.52 -5.33 -21.95
CA LYS A 71 13.16 -6.74 -21.81
C LYS A 71 12.64 -6.99 -20.40
N LEU A 72 11.33 -7.19 -20.29
CA LEU A 72 10.62 -7.14 -19.02
C LEU A 72 9.94 -8.46 -18.66
N LYS A 73 9.76 -8.69 -17.36
CA LYS A 73 8.96 -9.79 -16.80
C LYS A 73 7.85 -9.25 -15.90
N LEU A 74 6.68 -9.88 -15.97
CA LEU A 74 5.55 -9.57 -15.10
C LEU A 74 5.92 -9.77 -13.63
N VAL A 75 5.70 -8.74 -12.83
CA VAL A 75 5.80 -8.78 -11.36
C VAL A 75 4.41 -8.84 -10.76
N ARG A 76 3.54 -7.88 -11.11
CA ARG A 76 2.18 -7.78 -10.54
C ARG A 76 1.27 -6.90 -11.40
N VAL A 77 0.00 -7.29 -11.51
CA VAL A 77 -1.09 -6.40 -11.96
C VAL A 77 -1.72 -5.70 -10.75
N HIS A 78 -1.85 -4.38 -10.78
CA HIS A 78 -2.51 -3.63 -9.72
C HIS A 78 -4.03 -3.68 -9.87
N THR A 79 -4.67 -4.61 -9.16
CA THR A 79 -6.14 -4.73 -9.12
C THR A 79 -6.82 -3.46 -8.59
N GLU A 80 -6.14 -2.72 -7.71
CA GLU A 80 -6.60 -1.45 -7.14
C GLU A 80 -6.69 -0.29 -8.14
N TYR A 81 -6.04 -0.42 -9.30
CA TYR A 81 -6.03 0.61 -10.35
C TYR A 81 -6.68 0.14 -11.65
N LEU A 82 -7.30 -1.04 -11.67
CA LEU A 82 -8.06 -1.48 -12.83
C LEU A 82 -9.31 -0.62 -12.99
N ALA A 83 -9.51 -0.07 -14.18
CA ALA A 83 -10.61 0.86 -14.42
C ALA A 83 -11.29 0.59 -15.76
N ASN A 84 -12.62 0.63 -15.76
CA ASN A 84 -13.42 0.77 -16.96
C ASN A 84 -13.54 2.27 -17.28
N LEU A 85 -12.94 2.68 -18.40
CA LEU A 85 -12.86 4.08 -18.83
C LEU A 85 -14.06 4.50 -19.70
N GLY A 86 -15.00 3.60 -19.94
CA GLY A 86 -16.16 3.79 -20.81
C GLY A 86 -16.45 2.55 -21.67
N PRO A 87 -17.46 2.61 -22.54
CA PRO A 87 -17.86 1.45 -23.34
C PRO A 87 -16.67 0.86 -24.09
N ARG A 88 -16.34 -0.40 -23.77
CA ARG A 88 -15.26 -1.19 -24.37
C ARG A 88 -13.88 -0.53 -24.27
N ARG A 89 -13.63 0.28 -23.24
CA ARG A 89 -12.31 0.87 -22.94
C ARG A 89 -11.93 0.61 -21.50
N HIS A 90 -10.73 0.09 -21.30
CA HIS A 90 -10.25 -0.37 -20.00
C HIS A 90 -8.81 0.08 -19.78
N PHE A 91 -8.40 0.07 -18.52
CA PHE A 91 -7.07 0.47 -18.08
C PHE A 91 -6.51 -0.52 -17.05
N ALA A 92 -5.22 -0.83 -17.17
CA ALA A 92 -4.47 -1.61 -16.22
C ALA A 92 -3.08 -0.99 -15.96
N CYS A 93 -2.68 -0.94 -14.69
CA CYS A 93 -1.37 -0.51 -14.23
C CYS A 93 -0.59 -1.77 -13.82
N VAL A 94 0.58 -2.01 -14.39
CA VAL A 94 1.31 -3.27 -14.24
C VAL A 94 2.77 -3.04 -13.87
N ASP A 95 3.20 -3.65 -12.76
CA ASP A 95 4.60 -3.75 -12.38
C ASP A 95 5.31 -4.79 -13.27
N LEU A 96 6.32 -4.33 -13.97
CA LEU A 96 7.20 -5.11 -14.83
C LEU A 96 8.66 -4.92 -14.37
N ALA A 97 9.50 -5.95 -14.44
CA ALA A 97 10.91 -5.83 -14.03
C ALA A 97 11.87 -6.20 -15.16
N SER A 98 12.94 -5.40 -15.32
CA SER A 98 14.06 -5.76 -16.19
C SER A 98 14.96 -6.80 -15.52
N ARG A 99 15.83 -7.44 -16.33
CA ARG A 99 16.84 -8.38 -15.82
C ARG A 99 17.79 -7.76 -14.80
N ASP A 100 18.12 -6.50 -15.01
CA ASP A 100 19.04 -5.77 -14.14
C ASP A 100 18.35 -5.34 -12.84
N GLY A 101 17.03 -5.29 -12.85
CA GLY A 101 16.19 -5.10 -11.68
C GLY A 101 15.48 -3.78 -11.52
N ASP A 102 15.42 -3.00 -12.60
CA ASP A 102 14.56 -1.83 -12.65
C ASP A 102 13.12 -2.31 -12.67
N VAL A 103 12.30 -1.68 -11.85
CA VAL A 103 10.86 -1.88 -11.85
C VAL A 103 10.24 -0.76 -12.66
N TYR A 104 9.41 -1.13 -13.62
CA TYR A 104 8.65 -0.24 -14.48
C TYR A 104 7.19 -0.44 -14.16
N ASP A 105 6.52 0.65 -13.79
CA ASP A 105 5.07 0.67 -13.69
C ASP A 105 4.54 1.12 -15.05
N VAL A 106 3.87 0.22 -15.77
CA VAL A 106 3.46 0.40 -17.15
C VAL A 106 1.95 0.47 -17.25
N ASP A 107 1.46 1.57 -17.83
CA ASP A 107 0.06 1.81 -18.11
C ASP A 107 -0.32 1.08 -19.41
N PHE A 108 -1.35 0.23 -19.35
CA PHE A 108 -1.95 -0.45 -20.49
C PHE A 108 -3.38 0.03 -20.70
N PHE A 109 -3.67 0.50 -21.91
CA PHE A 109 -5.03 0.79 -22.35
C PHE A 109 -5.52 -0.35 -23.23
N LEU A 110 -6.72 -0.83 -22.94
CA LEU A 110 -7.33 -1.94 -23.66
C LEU A 110 -8.66 -1.52 -24.26
N ALA A 111 -8.97 -2.06 -25.44
CA ALA A 111 -10.26 -1.91 -26.08
C ALA A 111 -10.89 -3.27 -26.41
N GLY A 112 -12.21 -3.37 -26.24
CA GLY A 112 -12.97 -4.59 -26.52
C GLY A 112 -13.90 -5.01 -25.39
N ASP A 113 -14.56 -6.15 -25.61
CA ASP A 113 -15.48 -6.75 -24.64
C ASP A 113 -14.71 -7.53 -23.58
N ALA A 114 -15.30 -7.69 -22.39
CA ALA A 114 -14.68 -8.45 -21.31
C ALA A 114 -14.31 -9.88 -21.78
N GLY A 115 -13.07 -10.30 -21.52
CA GLY A 115 -12.50 -11.55 -22.05
C GLY A 115 -12.03 -11.53 -23.51
N ALA A 116 -12.31 -10.47 -24.27
CA ALA A 116 -11.90 -10.26 -25.67
C ALA A 116 -11.34 -8.85 -25.89
N MET A 117 -10.41 -8.43 -25.03
CA MET A 117 -9.77 -7.12 -25.08
C MET A 117 -8.43 -7.17 -25.81
N ALA A 118 -8.12 -6.11 -26.55
CA ALA A 118 -6.82 -5.90 -27.19
C ALA A 118 -6.13 -4.66 -26.59
N VAL A 119 -4.83 -4.74 -26.34
CA VAL A 119 -4.03 -3.58 -25.93
C VAL A 119 -3.92 -2.59 -27.08
N THR A 120 -4.30 -1.34 -26.84
CA THR A 120 -4.28 -0.25 -27.81
C THR A 120 -3.13 0.73 -27.57
N GLU A 121 -2.69 0.85 -26.32
CA GLU A 121 -1.58 1.72 -25.93
C GLU A 121 -0.87 1.15 -24.72
N THR A 122 0.46 1.30 -24.70
CA THR A 122 1.33 0.93 -23.59
C THR A 122 2.28 2.08 -23.33
N THR A 123 2.43 2.51 -22.08
CA THR A 123 3.33 3.61 -21.73
C THR A 123 3.96 3.38 -20.37
N VAL A 124 5.27 3.60 -20.26
CA VAL A 124 5.96 3.63 -18.97
C VAL A 124 5.48 4.84 -18.18
N HIS A 125 4.86 4.59 -17.02
CA HIS A 125 4.35 5.62 -16.11
C HIS A 125 5.32 5.86 -14.95
N LYS A 126 5.99 4.82 -14.43
CA LYS A 126 7.03 4.97 -13.41
C LYS A 126 8.26 4.13 -13.71
N VAL A 127 9.42 4.61 -13.28
CA VAL A 127 10.68 3.86 -13.26
C VAL A 127 11.21 3.88 -11.83
N ASN A 128 11.38 2.71 -11.21
CA ASN A 128 11.78 2.54 -9.81
C ASN A 128 10.97 3.40 -8.82
N GLY A 129 9.66 3.48 -9.05
CA GLY A 129 8.74 4.27 -8.23
C GLY A 129 8.73 5.78 -8.54
N GLN A 130 9.65 6.29 -9.37
CA GLN A 130 9.64 7.66 -9.84
C GLN A 130 8.68 7.82 -11.02
N ARG A 131 7.68 8.69 -10.88
CA ARG A 131 6.69 8.95 -11.93
C ARG A 131 7.31 9.74 -13.08
N LEU A 132 6.97 9.37 -14.32
CA LEU A 132 7.29 10.13 -15.53
C LEU A 132 6.20 11.17 -15.86
N TYR A 133 4.95 10.87 -15.54
CA TYR A 133 3.81 11.79 -15.62
C TYR A 133 2.79 11.49 -14.51
N ALA A 134 1.82 12.36 -14.35
CA ALA A 134 0.66 12.16 -13.49
C ALA A 134 -0.64 12.29 -14.30
N TRP A 135 -1.76 11.82 -13.75
CA TRP A 135 -3.07 11.84 -14.42
C TRP A 135 -3.98 12.89 -13.81
N GLU A 136 -4.44 13.85 -14.61
CA GLU A 136 -5.43 14.85 -14.20
C GLU A 136 -6.76 14.64 -14.92
N GLN A 137 -7.85 14.58 -14.16
CA GLN A 137 -9.20 14.56 -14.73
C GLN A 137 -9.67 15.99 -15.03
N LYS A 138 -10.05 16.23 -16.28
CA LYS A 138 -10.67 17.48 -16.74
C LYS A 138 -12.12 17.58 -16.28
N ARG A 139 -12.67 18.79 -16.37
CA ARG A 139 -14.09 19.07 -16.03
C ARG A 139 -15.09 18.26 -16.87
N ASP A 140 -14.72 17.90 -18.09
CA ASP A 140 -15.52 17.05 -18.99
C ASP A 140 -15.37 15.55 -18.67
N LYS A 141 -14.72 15.20 -17.55
CA LYS A 141 -14.42 13.85 -17.07
C LYS A 141 -13.39 13.08 -17.90
N THR A 142 -12.80 13.68 -18.92
CA THR A 142 -11.67 13.08 -19.65
C THR A 142 -10.38 13.18 -18.85
N TRP A 143 -9.45 12.26 -19.06
CA TRP A 143 -8.16 12.24 -18.38
C TRP A 143 -7.05 12.74 -19.31
N GLN A 144 -6.08 13.48 -18.75
CA GLN A 144 -4.88 13.89 -19.45
C GLN A 144 -3.62 13.60 -18.64
N ARG A 145 -2.52 13.31 -19.34
CA ARG A 145 -1.19 13.23 -18.75
C ARG A 145 -0.69 14.65 -18.47
N VAL A 146 -0.14 14.87 -17.28
CA VAL A 146 0.56 16.10 -16.92
C VAL A 146 1.99 15.79 -16.50
N PRO A 147 2.98 16.63 -16.86
CA PRO A 147 4.35 16.44 -16.38
C PRO A 147 4.40 16.44 -14.84
N VAL A 148 5.19 15.54 -14.26
CA VAL A 148 5.37 15.50 -12.78
C VAL A 148 5.98 16.80 -12.28
N LYS A 149 6.89 17.39 -13.08
CA LYS A 149 7.46 18.70 -12.82
C LYS A 149 6.33 19.74 -12.83
N ASN A 150 5.97 20.22 -11.64
CA ASN A 150 4.87 21.14 -11.33
C ASN A 150 3.45 20.53 -11.27
N ALA A 151 3.31 19.19 -11.22
CA ALA A 151 2.01 18.59 -10.96
C ALA A 151 1.52 18.99 -9.55
N PRO A 152 0.24 19.38 -9.38
CA PRO A 152 -0.28 19.68 -8.05
C PRO A 152 -0.35 18.41 -7.20
N ASP A 153 -0.11 18.52 -5.89
CA ASP A 153 -0.02 17.39 -4.94
C ASP A 153 -1.20 16.41 -5.04
N ARG A 154 -2.42 16.94 -5.27
CA ARG A 154 -3.64 16.14 -5.47
C ARG A 154 -3.50 15.11 -6.60
N VAL A 155 -2.78 15.46 -7.66
CA VAL A 155 -2.57 14.63 -8.87
C VAL A 155 -1.48 13.60 -8.62
N LEU A 156 -0.60 13.86 -7.65
CA LEU A 156 0.41 12.92 -7.17
C LEU A 156 -0.15 11.91 -6.15
N GLY A 157 -1.42 12.08 -5.74
CA GLY A 157 -2.06 11.29 -4.69
C GLY A 157 -1.60 11.65 -3.28
N ALA A 158 -1.00 12.84 -3.10
CA ALA A 158 -0.58 13.33 -1.80
C ALA A 158 -1.68 14.19 -1.18
N ILE A 159 -2.26 13.69 -0.09
CA ILE A 159 -3.21 14.43 0.75
C ILE A 159 -2.42 15.14 1.84
N LYS A 160 -2.68 16.44 2.02
CA LYS A 160 -2.00 17.31 3.00
C LYS A 160 -2.92 17.65 4.17
N GLY A 161 -2.31 17.90 5.34
CA GLY A 161 -3.00 18.28 6.57
C GLY A 161 -3.66 17.11 7.29
N SER A 162 -4.71 16.52 6.70
CA SER A 162 -5.44 15.40 7.29
C SER A 162 -6.00 14.46 6.23
N ASP A 163 -5.98 13.17 6.52
CA ASP A 163 -6.56 12.12 5.68
C ASP A 163 -7.42 11.17 6.53
N GLU A 164 -8.41 10.57 5.91
CA GLU A 164 -9.31 9.60 6.53
C GLU A 164 -9.55 8.44 5.57
N PHE A 165 -9.26 7.23 6.04
CA PHE A 165 -9.40 6.03 5.22
C PHE A 165 -9.70 4.79 6.05
N GLU A 166 -10.27 3.80 5.37
CA GLU A 166 -10.41 2.46 5.92
C GLU A 166 -9.18 1.62 5.56
N PHE A 167 -8.60 0.97 6.57
CA PHE A 167 -7.45 0.10 6.39
C PHE A 167 -7.84 -1.34 6.69
N ILE A 168 -7.62 -2.24 5.71
CA ILE A 168 -8.06 -3.64 5.79
C ILE A 168 -6.86 -4.57 5.63
N TYR A 169 -6.61 -5.42 6.63
CA TYR A 169 -5.73 -6.57 6.48
C TYR A 169 -6.53 -7.81 6.11
N ARG A 170 -6.09 -8.52 5.07
CA ARG A 170 -6.63 -9.82 4.68
C ARG A 170 -5.53 -10.86 4.56
N ALA A 171 -5.76 -12.03 5.13
CA ALA A 171 -4.91 -13.19 4.96
C ALA A 171 -5.76 -14.46 4.83
N THR A 172 -5.23 -15.45 4.13
CA THR A 172 -5.80 -16.81 4.12
C THR A 172 -4.79 -17.73 4.79
N LEU A 173 -5.24 -18.45 5.82
CA LEU A 173 -4.37 -19.38 6.52
C LEU A 173 -3.95 -20.53 5.59
N PRO A 174 -2.69 -20.98 5.65
CA PRO A 174 -2.28 -22.17 4.93
C PRO A 174 -3.05 -23.40 5.44
N LYS A 175 -2.90 -24.54 4.75
CA LYS A 175 -3.33 -25.81 5.34
C LYS A 175 -2.47 -26.07 6.58
N MET A 176 -3.12 -26.42 7.69
CA MET A 176 -2.48 -26.66 8.98
C MET A 176 -2.68 -28.12 9.37
N LYS A 177 -1.62 -28.75 9.89
CA LYS A 177 -1.66 -30.12 10.43
C LYS A 177 -1.57 -30.15 11.95
N ASP A 178 -0.98 -29.10 12.52
CA ASP A 178 -0.70 -28.94 13.95
C ASP A 178 -1.14 -27.55 14.41
N THR A 179 -1.08 -27.33 15.72
CA THR A 179 -1.29 -26.00 16.30
C THR A 179 -0.29 -24.98 15.76
N GLY A 180 -0.78 -23.80 15.41
CA GLY A 180 0.04 -22.68 14.96
C GLY A 180 -0.20 -21.42 15.78
N HIS A 181 0.80 -20.54 15.76
CA HIS A 181 0.73 -19.23 16.39
C HIS A 181 0.95 -18.15 15.34
N MET A 182 0.13 -17.10 15.38
CA MET A 182 0.23 -15.98 14.45
C MET A 182 0.21 -14.66 15.21
N TRP A 183 1.15 -13.78 14.86
CA TRP A 183 1.25 -12.42 15.39
C TRP A 183 0.92 -11.44 14.28
N ILE A 184 -0.10 -10.60 14.47
CA ILE A 184 -0.53 -9.61 13.51
C ILE A 184 -0.37 -8.23 14.17
N PRO A 185 0.53 -7.36 13.66
CA PRO A 185 0.71 -6.03 14.22
C PRO A 185 -0.57 -5.21 14.03
N MET A 186 -0.99 -4.51 15.09
CA MET A 186 -2.16 -3.64 15.06
C MET A 186 -1.72 -2.17 14.97
N PRO A 187 -2.36 -1.36 14.11
CA PRO A 187 -2.12 0.08 14.09
C PRO A 187 -2.47 0.70 15.45
N THR A 188 -1.73 1.72 15.85
CA THR A 188 -1.84 2.38 17.17
C THR A 188 -2.25 3.84 17.04
N THR A 189 -3.08 4.30 17.99
CA THR A 189 -3.41 5.72 18.14
C THR A 189 -2.22 6.48 18.73
N SER A 190 -1.97 7.69 18.22
CA SER A 190 -0.93 8.61 18.69
C SER A 190 -1.37 10.05 18.42
N GLU A 191 -0.51 11.03 18.69
CA GLU A 191 -0.77 12.45 18.38
C GLU A 191 -1.01 12.74 16.89
N PHE A 192 -0.52 11.88 15.98
CA PHE A 192 -0.64 12.06 14.52
C PHE A 192 -1.64 11.08 13.86
N GLN A 193 -2.28 10.20 14.61
CA GLN A 193 -3.30 9.30 14.05
C GLN A 193 -4.25 8.79 15.12
N THR A 194 -5.53 8.69 14.78
CA THR A 194 -6.56 8.01 15.56
C THR A 194 -7.00 6.75 14.82
N VAL A 195 -6.94 5.62 15.52
CA VAL A 195 -7.28 4.31 14.98
C VAL A 195 -8.48 3.75 15.72
N GLU A 196 -9.55 3.45 14.99
CA GLU A 196 -10.73 2.75 15.50
C GLU A 196 -10.82 1.35 14.89
N VAL A 197 -10.92 0.32 15.73
CA VAL A 197 -11.10 -1.06 15.26
C VAL A 197 -12.56 -1.29 14.90
N LYS A 198 -12.88 -1.34 13.61
CA LYS A 198 -14.25 -1.58 13.13
C LYS A 198 -14.64 -3.06 13.20
N SER A 199 -13.73 -3.96 12.81
CA SER A 199 -13.98 -5.40 12.94
C SER A 199 -12.69 -6.23 12.98
N VAL A 200 -12.74 -7.33 13.71
CA VAL A 200 -11.72 -8.38 13.73
C VAL A 200 -12.41 -9.72 13.50
N LYS A 201 -12.29 -10.25 12.29
CA LYS A 201 -12.77 -11.57 11.89
C LYS A 201 -11.56 -12.49 11.74
N ALA A 202 -11.29 -13.28 12.76
CA ALA A 202 -10.17 -14.22 12.77
C ALA A 202 -10.60 -15.53 13.44
N PRO A 203 -10.10 -16.69 12.97
CA PRO A 203 -10.35 -17.98 13.57
C PRO A 203 -9.46 -18.22 14.80
N GLY A 204 -9.67 -19.34 15.49
CA GLY A 204 -8.90 -19.73 16.68
C GLY A 204 -9.16 -18.86 17.91
N LYS A 205 -8.28 -19.01 18.92
CA LYS A 205 -8.30 -18.20 20.13
C LYS A 205 -7.53 -16.90 19.90
N ARG A 206 -8.12 -15.76 20.28
CA ARG A 206 -7.55 -14.42 20.10
C ARG A 206 -7.12 -13.78 21.42
N GLU A 207 -5.96 -13.13 21.39
CA GLU A 207 -5.43 -12.33 22.50
C GLU A 207 -4.79 -11.05 21.95
N ILE A 208 -4.86 -9.94 22.69
CA ILE A 208 -4.13 -8.72 22.36
C ILE A 208 -2.92 -8.65 23.27
N LEU A 209 -1.73 -8.73 22.67
CA LEU A 209 -0.46 -8.60 23.36
C LEU A 209 0.10 -7.19 23.19
N GLN A 210 0.92 -6.76 24.14
CA GLN A 210 1.77 -5.58 24.00
C GLN A 210 3.22 -6.00 24.09
N ASP A 211 4.04 -5.51 23.17
CA ASP A 211 5.48 -5.72 23.25
C ASP A 211 6.10 -4.83 24.36
N LEU A 212 7.03 -5.38 25.13
CA LEU A 212 7.59 -4.71 26.29
C LEU A 212 8.59 -3.59 25.95
N LYS A 213 9.16 -3.59 24.73
CA LYS A 213 10.24 -2.67 24.36
C LYS A 213 9.69 -1.37 23.76
N TYR A 214 8.68 -1.48 22.91
CA TYR A 214 8.13 -0.38 22.12
C TYR A 214 6.63 -0.17 22.34
N GLY A 215 5.95 -1.05 23.08
CA GLY A 215 4.52 -0.91 23.40
C GLY A 215 3.59 -1.15 22.21
N ASN A 216 4.05 -1.80 21.13
CA ASN A 216 3.21 -2.12 19.99
C ASN A 216 2.13 -3.13 20.38
N SER A 217 0.91 -2.87 19.94
CA SER A 217 -0.22 -3.80 20.06
C SER A 217 -0.15 -4.87 18.98
N ILE A 218 -0.34 -6.13 19.38
CA ILE A 218 -0.26 -7.29 18.49
C ILE A 218 -1.49 -8.16 18.73
N LEU A 219 -2.25 -8.45 17.66
CA LEU A 219 -3.26 -9.52 17.71
C LEU A 219 -2.53 -10.87 17.61
N PHE A 220 -2.59 -11.63 18.70
CA PHE A 220 -2.07 -12.98 18.79
C PHE A 220 -3.18 -14.00 18.60
N LEU A 221 -2.96 -14.95 17.69
CA LEU A 221 -3.88 -16.04 17.41
C LEU A 221 -3.22 -17.37 17.75
N THR A 222 -3.90 -18.19 18.55
CA THR A 222 -3.63 -19.63 18.68
C THR A 222 -4.61 -20.38 17.80
N LEU A 223 -4.08 -21.09 16.80
CA LEU A 223 -4.82 -21.71 15.71
C LEU A 223 -4.70 -23.23 15.76
N GLY A 224 -5.79 -23.94 15.45
CA GLY A 224 -5.80 -25.40 15.31
C GLY A 224 -5.79 -25.87 13.85
N PRO A 225 -5.61 -27.18 13.58
CA PRO A 225 -5.73 -27.74 12.23
C PRO A 225 -7.06 -27.41 11.55
N GLU A 226 -8.15 -27.29 12.32
CA GLU A 226 -9.49 -26.92 11.88
C GLU A 226 -9.60 -25.49 11.36
N ASP A 227 -8.61 -24.63 11.62
CA ASP A 227 -8.55 -23.25 11.14
C ASP A 227 -7.85 -23.12 9.78
N GLY A 228 -7.19 -24.18 9.31
CA GLY A 228 -6.50 -24.18 8.02
C GLY A 228 -7.42 -23.77 6.86
N GLY A 229 -6.93 -22.88 5.98
CA GLY A 229 -7.69 -22.34 4.85
C GLY A 229 -8.75 -21.29 5.20
N LYS A 230 -9.03 -21.01 6.49
CA LYS A 230 -9.94 -19.92 6.87
C LYS A 230 -9.30 -18.56 6.58
N LYS A 231 -10.17 -17.56 6.38
CA LYS A 231 -9.77 -16.17 6.13
C LYS A 231 -9.68 -15.39 7.44
N ILE A 232 -8.74 -14.45 7.45
CA ILE A 232 -8.57 -13.42 8.47
C ILE A 232 -8.88 -12.08 7.80
N GLU A 233 -9.73 -11.26 8.42
CA GLU A 233 -9.98 -9.88 8.04
C GLU A 233 -9.96 -8.97 9.27
N LEU A 234 -9.09 -7.97 9.27
CA LEU A 234 -9.09 -6.88 10.26
C LEU A 234 -9.40 -5.59 9.52
N ARG A 235 -10.28 -4.76 10.09
CA ARG A 235 -10.75 -3.51 9.49
C ARG A 235 -10.63 -2.39 10.50
N PHE A 236 -9.99 -1.31 10.09
CA PHE A 236 -9.74 -0.13 10.92
C PHE A 236 -10.25 1.11 10.19
N GLN A 237 -10.87 2.03 10.93
CA GLN A 237 -11.02 3.40 10.48
C GLN A 237 -9.83 4.19 11.00
N VAL A 238 -9.13 4.88 10.10
CA VAL A 238 -7.92 5.63 10.42
C VAL A 238 -8.15 7.08 10.03
N HIS A 239 -8.04 7.96 11.03
CA HIS A 239 -7.88 9.39 10.80
C HIS A 239 -6.42 9.73 11.03
N ARG A 240 -5.74 10.29 10.03
CA ARG A 240 -4.31 10.59 10.07
C ARG A 240 -4.09 12.08 9.89
N LEU A 241 -3.19 12.63 10.69
CA LEU A 241 -2.70 13.98 10.55
C LEU A 241 -1.33 13.95 9.86
N GLU A 242 -1.10 14.87 8.94
CA GLU A 242 0.20 15.03 8.29
C GLU A 242 1.24 15.39 9.36
N LYS A 243 2.36 14.65 9.34
CA LYS A 243 3.45 14.85 10.30
C LYS A 243 4.46 15.83 9.71
N GLY A 244 4.41 17.07 10.19
CA GLY A 244 5.40 18.10 9.88
C GLY A 244 6.71 17.92 10.67
N VAL A 245 7.65 18.81 10.43
CA VAL A 245 8.84 18.95 11.30
C VAL A 245 8.38 19.51 12.64
N TYR A 246 8.73 18.84 13.72
CA TYR A 246 8.43 19.25 15.08
C TYR A 246 9.68 19.06 15.95
N ALA A 247 9.87 19.94 16.92
CA ALA A 247 10.80 19.67 18.00
C ALA A 247 10.13 18.67 18.95
N SER A 248 10.85 17.65 19.42
CA SER A 248 10.31 16.76 20.44
C SER A 248 10.14 17.53 21.74
N GLU A 249 8.91 17.66 22.23
CA GLU A 249 8.60 18.24 23.54
C GLU A 249 8.60 17.19 24.68
N ALA A 250 8.57 15.90 24.31
CA ALA A 250 8.70 14.81 25.28
C ALA A 250 10.10 14.85 25.93
N PRO A 251 10.25 14.45 27.22
CA PRO A 251 11.57 14.12 27.75
C PRO A 251 12.16 13.11 26.77
N GLU A 252 13.24 13.50 26.09
CA GLU A 252 13.70 12.81 24.90
C GLU A 252 13.71 11.30 25.17
N PRO A 253 13.06 10.48 24.32
CA PRO A 253 13.18 9.04 24.49
C PRO A 253 14.67 8.74 24.39
N GLU A 254 15.31 8.39 25.52
CA GLU A 254 16.77 8.25 25.71
C GLU A 254 17.48 8.06 24.36
N PRO A 255 18.03 9.14 23.73
CA PRO A 255 18.47 9.08 22.33
C PRO A 255 19.44 7.92 22.07
N GLU A 256 20.18 7.58 23.11
CA GLU A 256 21.06 6.42 23.27
C GLU A 256 20.41 5.10 22.79
N GLN A 257 19.13 4.87 23.07
CA GLN A 257 18.41 3.67 22.63
C GLN A 257 18.30 3.60 21.09
N TYR A 258 18.17 4.74 20.44
CA TYR A 258 18.06 4.84 18.99
C TYR A 258 19.42 4.97 18.30
N LEU A 259 20.47 5.33 19.04
CA LEU A 259 21.85 5.38 18.56
C LEU A 259 22.58 4.03 18.72
N THR A 260 22.07 3.15 19.59
CA THR A 260 22.69 1.84 19.86
C THR A 260 22.67 0.95 18.60
N PRO A 261 23.80 0.34 18.21
CA PRO A 261 23.86 -0.60 17.11
C PRO A 261 22.97 -1.83 17.31
N GLU A 262 22.39 -2.32 16.22
CA GLU A 262 21.53 -3.52 16.23
C GLU A 262 22.08 -4.56 15.26
N ARG A 263 21.64 -5.82 15.40
CA ARG A 263 22.18 -6.95 14.62
C ARG A 263 22.20 -6.71 13.10
N LEU A 264 21.18 -6.04 12.56
CA LEU A 264 21.03 -5.77 11.11
C LEU A 264 21.47 -4.35 10.71
N VAL A 265 21.77 -3.51 11.69
CA VAL A 265 22.20 -2.12 11.53
C VAL A 265 23.37 -1.89 12.49
N ALA A 266 24.42 -2.70 12.30
CA ALA A 266 25.58 -2.71 13.18
C ALA A 266 26.48 -1.50 12.91
N ALA A 267 27.24 -1.09 13.93
CA ALA A 267 28.28 -0.07 13.76
C ALA A 267 29.32 -0.57 12.74
N ASN A 268 29.63 0.27 11.77
CA ASN A 268 30.56 -0.06 10.70
C ASN A 268 31.29 1.20 10.26
N GLY A 269 32.63 1.19 10.29
CA GLY A 269 33.45 2.34 9.90
C GLY A 269 33.19 2.81 8.46
N LYS A 270 32.74 1.91 7.57
CA LYS A 270 32.32 2.28 6.22
C LYS A 270 31.10 3.21 6.22
N PHE A 271 30.12 2.99 7.10
CA PHE A 271 28.96 3.87 7.22
C PHE A 271 29.37 5.23 7.76
N GLN A 272 30.25 5.27 8.75
CA GLN A 272 30.81 6.52 9.29
C GLN A 272 31.51 7.33 8.21
N SER A 273 32.44 6.73 7.45
CA SER A 273 33.13 7.45 6.38
C SER A 273 32.18 8.01 5.32
N ILE A 274 31.15 7.24 4.93
CA ILE A 274 30.14 7.70 3.98
C ILE A 274 29.31 8.84 4.59
N ALA A 275 28.86 8.70 5.83
CA ALA A 275 28.04 9.70 6.51
C ALA A 275 28.81 11.02 6.66
N GLU A 276 30.07 10.98 7.11
CA GLU A 276 30.95 12.14 7.25
C GLU A 276 31.17 12.87 5.91
N GLU A 277 31.42 12.12 4.83
CA GLU A 277 31.56 12.67 3.48
C GLU A 277 30.26 13.35 3.01
N VAL A 278 29.12 12.67 3.14
CA VAL A 278 27.83 13.16 2.68
C VAL A 278 27.40 14.41 3.45
N VAL A 279 27.68 14.49 4.76
CA VAL A 279 27.29 15.64 5.59
C VAL A 279 28.33 16.75 5.64
N ALA A 280 29.49 16.59 5.01
CA ALA A 280 30.57 17.58 5.02
C ALA A 280 30.08 18.98 4.60
N GLY A 281 30.41 19.98 5.41
CA GLY A 281 30.03 21.39 5.21
C GLY A 281 28.56 21.72 5.44
N LYS A 282 27.70 20.75 5.76
CA LYS A 282 26.27 20.95 6.01
C LYS A 282 26.02 21.31 7.47
N LYS A 283 25.18 22.31 7.71
CA LYS A 283 24.84 22.82 9.05
C LYS A 283 23.39 22.51 9.39
N GLY A 284 23.15 22.03 10.61
CA GLY A 284 21.82 21.69 11.12
C GLY A 284 21.40 20.26 10.80
N ASP A 285 20.76 19.60 11.77
CA ASP A 285 20.48 18.16 11.69
C ASP A 285 19.48 17.81 10.59
N LEU A 286 18.49 18.66 10.33
CA LEU A 286 17.55 18.45 9.22
C LEU A 286 18.25 18.47 7.85
N VAL A 287 19.22 19.37 7.65
CA VAL A 287 19.97 19.46 6.39
C VAL A 287 20.88 18.24 6.24
N ARG A 288 21.51 17.79 7.33
CA ARG A 288 22.33 16.57 7.36
C ARG A 288 21.50 15.32 7.09
N ALA A 289 20.38 15.16 7.78
CA ALA A 289 19.45 14.05 7.59
C ALA A 289 18.89 14.03 6.16
N ARG A 290 18.54 15.19 5.60
CA ARG A 290 18.11 15.28 4.20
C ARG A 290 19.20 14.85 3.24
N ALA A 291 20.45 15.25 3.45
CA ALA A 291 21.56 14.84 2.61
C ALA A 291 21.82 13.33 2.66
N LEU A 292 21.71 12.71 3.84
CA LEU A 292 21.80 11.25 3.98
C LEU A 292 20.62 10.55 3.27
N TYR A 293 19.41 11.11 3.37
CA TYR A 293 18.23 10.59 2.68
C TYR A 293 18.42 10.63 1.17
N ASP A 294 18.81 11.78 0.63
CA ASP A 294 19.05 11.95 -0.81
C ASP A 294 20.16 11.01 -1.29
N HIS A 295 21.24 10.84 -0.52
CA HIS A 295 22.28 9.86 -0.81
C HIS A 295 21.74 8.43 -0.91
N VAL A 296 20.87 8.00 0.02
CA VAL A 296 20.26 6.65 -0.05
C VAL A 296 19.39 6.51 -1.29
N ILE A 297 18.57 7.51 -1.59
CA ILE A 297 17.69 7.52 -2.77
C ILE A 297 18.50 7.47 -4.07
N ASP A 298 19.58 8.23 -4.17
CA ASP A 298 20.42 8.31 -5.37
C ASP A 298 21.28 7.05 -5.57
N ARG A 299 21.59 6.33 -4.48
CA ARG A 299 22.54 5.21 -4.51
C ARG A 299 21.88 3.85 -4.53
N MET A 300 20.62 3.75 -4.12
CA MET A 300 19.90 2.48 -4.08
C MET A 300 18.86 2.37 -5.19
N ARG A 301 18.70 1.16 -5.73
CA ARG A 301 17.65 0.79 -6.67
C ARG A 301 16.61 -0.08 -5.99
N TYR A 302 15.33 0.24 -6.19
CA TYR A 302 14.24 -0.51 -5.58
C TYR A 302 14.08 -1.88 -6.27
N MET A 303 14.24 -2.97 -5.53
CA MET A 303 14.27 -4.34 -6.06
C MET A 303 13.63 -5.34 -5.10
N LYS A 304 12.71 -6.18 -5.63
CA LYS A 304 11.97 -7.23 -4.88
C LYS A 304 12.16 -8.63 -5.47
N PHE A 305 13.35 -8.93 -6.00
CA PHE A 305 13.68 -10.26 -6.52
C PHE A 305 15.16 -10.57 -6.31
N GLY A 306 15.55 -11.83 -6.50
CA GLY A 306 16.89 -12.32 -6.17
C GLY A 306 17.04 -12.63 -4.68
N SER A 307 18.27 -12.88 -4.24
CA SER A 307 18.58 -13.21 -2.85
C SER A 307 19.17 -12.02 -2.09
N GLY A 308 18.71 -11.78 -0.87
CA GLY A 308 19.32 -10.83 0.07
C GLY A 308 18.46 -9.62 0.42
N TRP A 309 17.62 -9.14 -0.51
CA TRP A 309 16.69 -8.03 -0.29
C TRP A 309 15.60 -8.35 0.75
N GLY A 310 15.00 -7.29 1.30
CA GLY A 310 13.88 -7.33 2.22
C GLY A 310 14.22 -7.77 3.64
N LYS A 311 15.52 -7.87 3.96
CA LYS A 311 15.99 -8.33 5.28
C LYS A 311 16.32 -7.17 6.21
N GLY A 312 16.50 -5.96 5.70
CA GLY A 312 16.90 -4.79 6.50
C GLY A 312 18.35 -4.86 6.96
N ASP A 313 19.20 -5.60 6.25
CA ASP A 313 20.64 -5.66 6.50
C ASP A 313 21.30 -4.44 5.84
N ALA A 314 21.78 -3.50 6.66
CA ALA A 314 22.37 -2.27 6.18
C ALA A 314 23.68 -2.48 5.41
N VAL A 315 24.44 -3.54 5.71
CA VAL A 315 25.70 -3.85 5.01
C VAL A 315 25.37 -4.34 3.60
N TYR A 316 24.42 -5.26 3.50
CA TYR A 316 23.89 -5.68 2.20
C TYR A 316 23.36 -4.49 1.40
N ALA A 317 22.53 -3.63 2.00
CA ALA A 317 21.95 -2.48 1.32
C ALA A 317 23.03 -1.52 0.78
N CYS A 318 24.09 -1.28 1.55
CA CYS A 318 25.22 -0.43 1.16
C CYS A 318 26.06 -1.04 0.02
N ASP A 319 26.32 -2.34 0.08
CA ASP A 319 27.19 -3.04 -0.88
C ASP A 319 26.45 -3.36 -2.18
N ALA A 320 25.26 -3.96 -2.06
CA ALA A 320 24.44 -4.39 -3.19
C ALA A 320 23.71 -3.23 -3.86
N ARG A 321 23.49 -2.11 -3.17
CA ARG A 321 22.79 -0.91 -3.68
C ARG A 321 21.41 -1.22 -4.26
N THR A 322 20.78 -2.26 -3.74
CA THR A 322 19.47 -2.73 -4.16
C THR A 322 18.68 -3.19 -2.94
N GLY A 323 17.36 -3.14 -3.01
CA GLY A 323 16.50 -3.66 -1.95
C GLY A 323 15.10 -3.09 -1.98
N ASN A 324 14.26 -3.46 -1.02
CA ASN A 324 12.93 -2.87 -0.87
C ASN A 324 12.95 -1.76 0.21
N CYS A 325 11.78 -1.28 0.60
CA CYS A 325 11.66 -0.24 1.63
C CYS A 325 12.42 -0.59 2.93
N THR A 326 12.39 -1.84 3.37
CA THR A 326 13.10 -2.30 4.58
C THR A 326 14.62 -2.07 4.47
N ASP A 327 15.21 -2.34 3.31
CA ASP A 327 16.66 -2.17 3.09
C ASP A 327 17.04 -0.68 3.00
N PHE A 328 16.23 0.12 2.30
CA PHE A 328 16.40 1.59 2.25
C PHE A 328 16.37 2.21 3.66
N HIS A 329 15.38 1.82 4.47
CA HIS A 329 15.30 2.27 5.86
C HIS A 329 16.51 1.83 6.67
N SER A 330 16.94 0.57 6.56
CA SER A 330 18.10 0.08 7.30
C SER A 330 19.39 0.83 6.96
N TYR A 331 19.61 1.15 5.67
CA TYR A 331 20.79 1.89 5.25
C TYR A 331 20.74 3.35 5.72
N PHE A 332 19.59 4.00 5.60
CA PHE A 332 19.40 5.36 6.10
C PHE A 332 19.63 5.45 7.62
N ILE A 333 19.09 4.50 8.39
CA ILE A 333 19.30 4.44 9.84
C ILE A 333 20.77 4.21 10.15
N ALA A 334 21.45 3.29 9.45
CA ALA A 334 22.87 3.03 9.65
C ALA A 334 23.71 4.30 9.46
N LEU A 335 23.49 5.05 8.37
CA LEU A 335 24.19 6.30 8.10
C LEU A 335 23.84 7.37 9.14
N SER A 336 22.59 7.46 9.57
CA SER A 336 22.14 8.46 10.55
C SER A 336 22.70 8.22 11.95
N ARG A 337 23.01 6.96 12.30
CA ARG A 337 23.65 6.58 13.56
C ARG A 337 25.18 6.74 13.56
N SER A 338 25.79 6.94 12.39
CA SER A 338 27.25 6.88 12.21
C SER A 338 27.98 8.21 12.33
#